data_AF-A0ABD6SV74-F1
#
_entry.id   AF-A0ABD6SV74-F1
#
_cell.length_a   1.000
_cell.length_b   1.000
_cell.length_c   1.000
_cell.angle_alpha   90.00
_cell.angle_beta   90.00
_cell.angle_gamma   90.00
#
_symmetry.space_group_name_H-M   'P 1'
#
loop_
_entity.id
_entity.type
_entity.pdbx_description
1 polymer ?
#
loop_
_entity_poly.entity_id
_entity_poly.type
_entity_poly.pdbx_seq_one_letter_code
_entity_poly.pdbx_strand_id
1 'polypeptide(L)'
;MKKKILIGVLIVIVIIGVALGFLVNKANNMKSEFTSFREELDNDFFPLLKDTHKHFETAIQKGKSHELSTWYTLEGMNDNLKYNRSIKEVRDKIVNIDVKNEDTIKLQKNVLNSLSLIEKTLSDINVFHKDENSHLLWGELSENMAKLKKNVDKQNEILGKYYD
;
A
#
# COMPACT_ATOMS: atom_id res chain seq x y z
N MET A 1 -29.86 -1.13 -4.60
CA MET A 1 -28.93 -0.51 -5.57
C MET A 1 -27.94 -1.57 -6.05
N LYS A 2 -27.81 -1.74 -7.37
CA LYS A 2 -27.24 -2.95 -8.00
C LYS A 2 -25.69 -2.97 -7.96
N LYS A 3 -25.14 -3.85 -7.10
CA LYS A 3 -24.02 -4.80 -7.32
C LYS A 3 -22.90 -4.44 -8.33
N LYS A 4 -22.36 -3.22 -8.36
CA LYS A 4 -21.23 -2.86 -9.25
C LYS A 4 -19.92 -2.47 -8.55
N ILE A 5 -19.81 -2.63 -7.23
CA ILE A 5 -18.78 -1.90 -6.46
C ILE A 5 -17.50 -2.71 -6.15
N LEU A 6 -17.41 -4.00 -6.49
CA LEU A 6 -16.19 -4.79 -6.28
C LEU A 6 -15.69 -5.44 -7.58
N ILE A 7 -15.58 -4.66 -8.65
CA ILE A 7 -14.75 -5.02 -9.80
C ILE A 7 -13.32 -4.58 -9.46
N GLY A 8 -12.41 -5.55 -9.49
CA GLY A 8 -11.05 -5.46 -8.94
C GLY A 8 -10.35 -4.13 -9.22
N VAL A 9 -10.15 -3.35 -8.15
CA VAL A 9 -9.23 -2.21 -8.18
C VAL A 9 -7.82 -2.79 -8.28
N LEU A 10 -7.33 -2.93 -9.52
CA LEU A 10 -5.98 -3.37 -9.79
C LEU A 10 -5.01 -2.25 -9.37
N ILE A 11 -4.23 -2.50 -8.33
CA ILE A 11 -3.11 -1.65 -7.94
C ILE A 11 -1.88 -2.15 -8.71
N VAL A 12 -1.42 -1.36 -9.68
CA VAL A 12 -0.18 -1.66 -10.42
C VAL A 12 0.95 -0.89 -9.77
N ILE A 13 1.87 -1.61 -9.13
CA ILE A 13 3.13 -1.07 -8.64
C ILE A 13 4.14 -1.22 -9.77
N VAL A 14 4.53 -0.12 -10.41
CA VAL A 14 5.63 -0.17 -11.38
C VAL A 14 6.93 -0.15 -10.58
N ILE A 15 7.39 -1.33 -10.19
CA ILE A 15 8.77 -1.50 -9.71
C ILE A 15 9.64 -1.42 -10.96
N ILE A 16 10.04 -0.22 -11.35
CA ILE A 16 11.09 -0.04 -12.37
C ILE A 16 12.35 -0.65 -11.74
N GLY A 17 12.62 -1.90 -12.10
CA GLY A 17 13.74 -2.67 -11.57
C GLY A 17 15.06 -2.07 -12.06
N VAL A 18 15.58 -1.11 -11.30
CA VAL A 18 16.95 -0.62 -11.45
C VAL A 18 17.79 -1.11 -10.27
N ALA A 19 17.73 -2.40 -9.98
CA ALA A 19 18.50 -2.98 -8.89
C ALA A 19 19.93 -3.41 -9.27
N LEU A 20 20.43 -3.25 -10.51
CA LEU A 20 21.74 -3.83 -10.87
C LEU A 20 22.71 -2.95 -11.68
N GLY A 21 22.40 -1.68 -11.97
CA GLY A 21 23.24 -0.86 -12.89
C GLY A 21 23.87 0.43 -12.34
N PHE A 22 23.36 1.03 -11.26
CA PHE A 22 23.60 2.47 -11.00
C PHE A 22 24.48 2.81 -9.79
N LEU A 23 25.49 1.98 -9.50
CA LEU A 23 26.64 2.45 -8.69
C LEU A 23 27.61 3.36 -9.48
N VAL A 24 27.36 3.63 -10.77
CA VAL A 24 28.26 4.41 -11.63
C VAL A 24 27.56 5.64 -12.21
N ASN A 25 27.16 6.58 -11.36
CA ASN A 25 27.54 8.00 -11.47
C ASN A 25 26.71 8.80 -10.47
N LYS A 26 27.40 9.34 -9.47
CA LYS A 26 26.88 10.28 -8.49
C LYS A 26 26.57 11.62 -9.17
N ALA A 27 25.51 11.68 -9.97
CA ALA A 27 25.08 12.88 -10.67
C ALA A 27 23.98 13.60 -9.86
N ASN A 28 24.29 14.81 -9.38
CA ASN A 28 23.48 15.72 -8.56
C ASN A 28 22.95 15.16 -7.22
N ASN A 29 23.28 15.84 -6.11
CA ASN A 29 22.83 15.48 -4.75
C ASN A 29 21.31 15.25 -4.63
N MET A 30 20.50 15.97 -5.43
CA MET A 30 19.04 15.79 -5.47
C MET A 30 18.60 14.45 -6.07
N LYS A 31 19.26 13.96 -7.12
CA LYS A 31 18.95 12.65 -7.71
C LYS A 31 19.42 11.53 -6.79
N SER A 32 20.53 11.75 -6.07
CA SER A 32 21.02 10.81 -5.05
C SER A 32 20.03 10.66 -3.89
N GLU A 33 19.53 11.76 -3.31
CA GLU A 33 18.54 11.71 -2.22
C GLU A 33 17.26 10.97 -2.66
N PHE A 34 16.74 11.33 -3.84
CA PHE A 34 15.55 10.69 -4.40
C PHE A 34 15.77 9.18 -4.61
N THR A 35 16.94 8.80 -5.14
CA THR A 35 17.28 7.39 -5.39
C THR A 35 17.42 6.62 -4.09
N SER A 36 18.10 7.16 -3.07
CA SER A 36 18.19 6.50 -1.77
C SER A 36 16.82 6.34 -1.11
N PHE A 37 15.98 7.38 -1.14
CA PHE A 37 14.62 7.26 -0.63
C PHE A 37 13.81 6.21 -1.40
N ARG A 38 13.99 6.13 -2.72
CA ARG A 38 13.36 5.10 -3.56
C ARG A 38 13.78 3.69 -3.19
N GLU A 39 15.07 3.47 -2.93
CA GLU A 39 15.61 2.17 -2.51
C GLU A 39 15.00 1.72 -1.18
N GLU A 40 14.85 2.64 -0.21
CA GLU A 40 14.15 2.35 1.05
C GLU A 40 12.69 1.92 0.80
N LEU A 41 12.01 2.56 -0.15
CA LEU A 41 10.66 2.16 -0.52
C LEU A 41 10.61 0.77 -1.18
N ASP A 42 11.60 0.40 -2.00
CA ASP A 42 11.69 -0.93 -2.64
C ASP A 42 11.88 -2.06 -1.63
N ASN A 43 12.66 -1.81 -0.58
CA ASN A 43 12.98 -2.83 0.41
C ASN A 43 11.79 -3.13 1.32
N ASP A 44 11.06 -2.09 1.73
CA ASP A 44 10.10 -2.21 2.82
C ASP A 44 8.66 -1.87 2.40
N PHE A 45 8.46 -0.71 1.75
CA PHE A 45 7.12 -0.18 1.49
C PHE A 45 6.39 -0.91 0.35
N PHE A 46 7.03 -1.07 -0.81
CA PHE A 46 6.39 -1.70 -1.97
C PHE A 46 6.06 -3.19 -1.76
N PRO A 47 6.91 -3.99 -1.10
CA PRO A 47 6.53 -5.35 -0.69
C PRO A 47 5.30 -5.36 0.23
N LEU A 48 5.27 -4.49 1.25
CA LEU A 48 4.13 -4.37 2.16
C LEU A 48 2.84 -3.94 1.44
N LEU A 49 2.93 -2.98 0.52
CA LEU A 49 1.79 -2.53 -0.29
C LEU A 49 1.23 -3.69 -1.14
N LYS A 50 2.10 -4.50 -1.75
CA LYS A 50 1.71 -5.67 -2.54
C LYS A 50 1.02 -6.73 -1.68
N ASP A 51 1.61 -7.07 -0.54
CA ASP A 51 1.10 -8.11 0.35
C ASP A 51 -0.25 -7.71 0.96
N THR A 52 -0.38 -6.45 1.41
CA THR A 52 -1.65 -5.93 1.95
C THR A 52 -2.72 -5.81 0.87
N HIS A 53 -2.38 -5.41 -0.35
CA HIS A 53 -3.32 -5.43 -1.48
C HIS A 53 -3.86 -6.84 -1.74
N LYS A 54 -2.99 -7.86 -1.78
CA LYS A 54 -3.42 -9.27 -1.91
C LYS A 54 -4.32 -9.71 -0.76
N HIS A 55 -4.02 -9.29 0.46
CA HIS A 55 -4.86 -9.56 1.62
C HIS A 55 -6.26 -8.95 1.48
N PHE A 56 -6.35 -7.69 1.00
CA PHE A 56 -7.62 -7.02 0.73
C PHE A 56 -8.41 -7.70 -0.39
N GLU A 57 -7.75 -8.12 -1.47
CA GLU A 57 -8.39 -8.90 -2.54
C GLU A 57 -8.92 -10.24 -2.02
N THR A 58 -8.18 -10.91 -1.15
CA THR A 58 -8.60 -12.17 -0.53
C THR A 58 -9.83 -11.95 0.35
N ALA A 59 -9.85 -10.91 1.18
CA ALA A 59 -11.02 -10.55 1.99
C ALA A 59 -12.26 -10.30 1.11
N ILE A 60 -12.09 -9.61 -0.03
CA ILE A 60 -13.15 -9.40 -1.01
C ILE A 60 -13.65 -10.72 -1.60
N GLN A 61 -12.74 -11.60 -2.00
CA GLN A 61 -13.10 -12.90 -2.59
C GLN A 61 -13.85 -13.77 -1.58
N LYS A 62 -13.34 -13.88 -0.34
CA LYS A 62 -13.97 -14.64 0.74
C LYS A 62 -15.30 -14.05 1.18
N GLY A 63 -15.45 -12.73 1.11
CA GLY A 63 -16.74 -12.06 1.26
C GLY A 63 -17.78 -12.50 0.25
N LYS A 64 -17.40 -12.55 -1.03
CA LYS A 64 -18.30 -12.98 -2.10
C LYS A 64 -18.71 -14.45 -1.98
N SER A 65 -17.88 -15.29 -1.36
CA SER A 65 -18.19 -16.71 -1.10
C SER A 65 -18.86 -16.97 0.26
N HIS A 66 -19.15 -15.94 1.08
CA HIS A 66 -19.67 -16.09 2.44
C HIS A 66 -18.74 -16.90 3.37
N GLU A 67 -17.42 -16.82 3.13
CA GLU A 67 -16.38 -17.49 3.91
C GLU A 67 -15.48 -16.51 4.66
N LEU A 68 -15.78 -15.21 4.63
CA LEU A 68 -14.93 -14.16 5.19
C LEU A 68 -14.63 -14.39 6.67
N SER A 69 -15.66 -14.66 7.48
CA SER A 69 -15.49 -14.82 8.93
C SER A 69 -14.60 -16.02 9.26
N THR A 70 -14.82 -17.15 8.59
CA THR A 70 -14.04 -18.37 8.75
C THR A 70 -12.58 -18.16 8.31
N TRP A 71 -12.36 -17.60 7.11
CA TRP A 71 -11.01 -17.31 6.63
C TRP A 71 -10.28 -16.33 7.54
N TYR A 72 -10.96 -15.28 8.00
CA TYR A 72 -10.34 -14.29 8.87
C TYR A 72 -9.89 -14.92 10.20
N THR A 73 -10.72 -15.78 10.77
CA THR A 73 -10.39 -16.47 12.03
C THR A 73 -9.23 -17.45 11.88
N LEU A 74 -9.13 -18.15 10.74
CA LEU A 74 -8.11 -19.17 10.52
C LEU A 74 -6.77 -18.59 10.06
N GLU A 75 -6.80 -17.59 9.19
CA GLU A 75 -5.62 -17.08 8.48
C GLU A 75 -5.55 -15.56 8.51
N GLY A 76 -6.65 -14.88 8.18
CA GLY A 76 -6.63 -13.44 7.94
C GLY A 76 -6.25 -12.58 9.15
N MET A 77 -6.58 -13.01 10.37
CA MET A 77 -6.23 -12.30 11.60
C MET A 77 -4.72 -12.26 11.84
N ASN A 78 -4.02 -13.37 11.60
CA ASN A 78 -2.57 -13.45 11.78
C ASN A 78 -1.85 -12.54 10.79
N ASP A 79 -2.28 -12.57 9.53
CA ASP A 79 -1.80 -11.67 8.49
C ASP A 79 -2.07 -10.20 8.85
N ASN A 80 -3.28 -9.88 9.32
CA ASN A 80 -3.65 -8.53 9.71
C ASN A 80 -2.75 -8.00 10.85
N LEU A 81 -2.49 -8.83 11.87
CA LEU A 81 -1.55 -8.49 12.96
C LEU A 81 -0.12 -8.30 12.45
N LYS A 82 0.36 -9.17 11.55
CA LYS A 82 1.68 -9.05 10.93
C LYS A 82 1.79 -7.72 10.17
N TYR A 83 0.84 -7.41 9.30
CA TYR A 83 0.86 -6.19 8.50
C TYR A 83 0.77 -4.93 9.35
N ASN A 84 -0.04 -4.90 10.41
CA ASN A 84 -0.10 -3.75 11.32
C ASN A 84 1.25 -3.48 12.02
N ARG A 85 2.02 -4.52 12.35
CA ARG A 85 3.39 -4.34 12.89
C ARG A 85 4.32 -3.76 11.82
N SER A 86 4.34 -4.37 10.63
CA SER A 86 5.17 -3.88 9.53
C SER A 86 4.83 -2.45 9.14
N ILE A 87 3.55 -2.05 9.13
CA ILE A 87 3.14 -0.66 8.84
C ILE A 87 3.78 0.31 9.83
N LYS A 88 3.81 -0.01 11.13
CA LYS A 88 4.45 0.83 12.15
C LYS A 88 5.95 0.95 11.90
N GLU A 89 6.63 -0.18 11.69
CA GLU A 89 8.07 -0.22 11.42
C GLU A 89 8.43 0.59 10.16
N VAL A 90 7.71 0.39 9.05
CA VAL A 90 7.94 1.11 7.79
C VAL A 90 7.63 2.61 7.96
N ARG A 91 6.54 2.96 8.65
CA ARG A 91 6.19 4.35 8.93
C ARG A 91 7.29 5.05 9.72
N ASP A 92 7.77 4.42 10.79
CA ASP A 92 8.81 4.99 11.65
C ASP A 92 10.11 5.20 10.87
N LYS A 93 10.52 4.24 10.03
CA LYS A 93 11.66 4.42 9.12
C LYS A 93 11.46 5.62 8.20
N ILE A 94 10.34 5.68 7.49
CA ILE A 94 10.06 6.72 6.49
C ILE A 94 10.00 8.12 7.10
N VAL A 95 9.37 8.27 8.27
CA VAL A 95 9.28 9.56 8.97
C VAL A 95 10.65 10.07 9.43
N ASN A 96 11.57 9.16 9.74
CA ASN A 96 12.91 9.50 10.22
C ASN A 96 13.92 9.83 9.11
N ILE A 97 13.55 9.68 7.83
CA ILE A 97 14.41 10.07 6.71
C ILE A 97 14.25 11.59 6.48
N ASP A 98 15.35 12.33 6.68
CA ASP A 98 15.43 13.76 6.34
C ASP A 98 15.51 13.92 4.82
N VAL A 99 14.42 14.38 4.21
CA VAL A 99 14.31 14.63 2.77
C VAL A 99 14.12 16.12 2.52
N LYS A 100 14.85 16.66 1.53
CA LYS A 100 14.91 18.10 1.23
C LYS A 100 14.44 18.41 -0.17
N ASN A 101 14.56 17.46 -1.09
CA ASN A 101 14.09 17.58 -2.45
C ASN A 101 12.55 17.58 -2.48
N GLU A 102 11.95 18.52 -3.22
CA GLU A 102 10.49 18.70 -3.25
C GLU A 102 9.73 17.47 -3.74
N ASP A 103 10.21 16.78 -4.78
CA ASP A 103 9.58 15.55 -5.26
C ASP A 103 9.71 14.42 -4.23
N THR A 104 10.84 14.35 -3.52
CA THR A 104 11.06 13.35 -2.45
C THR A 104 10.13 13.61 -1.27
N ILE A 105 9.95 14.87 -0.85
CA ILE A 105 8.97 15.27 0.18
C ILE A 105 7.55 14.89 -0.25
N LYS A 106 7.18 15.17 -1.51
CA LYS A 106 5.86 14.79 -2.05
C LYS A 106 5.66 13.28 -2.05
N LEU A 107 6.68 12.52 -2.43
CA LEU A 107 6.65 11.07 -2.43
C LEU A 107 6.52 10.52 -1.01
N GLN A 108 7.33 11.01 -0.07
CA GLN A 108 7.27 10.63 1.36
C GLN A 108 5.87 10.86 1.94
N LYS A 109 5.29 12.05 1.74
CA LYS A 109 3.92 12.35 2.19
C LYS A 109 2.89 11.41 1.57
N ASN A 110 3.03 11.08 0.30
CA ASN A 110 2.11 10.17 -0.38
C ASN A 110 2.21 8.73 0.16
N VAL A 111 3.43 8.26 0.41
CA VAL A 111 3.68 6.95 1.02
C VAL A 111 3.07 6.87 2.42
N LEU A 112 3.27 7.90 3.26
CA LEU A 112 2.66 7.97 4.59
C LEU A 112 1.12 7.94 4.53
N ASN A 113 0.53 8.66 3.58
CA ASN A 113 -0.93 8.60 3.36
C ASN A 113 -1.39 7.19 2.94
N SER A 114 -0.59 6.48 2.15
CA SER A 114 -0.89 5.11 1.73
C SER A 114 -0.83 4.15 2.92
N LEU A 115 0.20 4.26 3.76
CA LEU A 115 0.31 3.47 5.00
C LEU A 115 -0.90 3.69 5.92
N SER A 116 -1.35 4.94 6.08
CA SER A 116 -2.55 5.24 6.87
C SER A 116 -3.84 4.64 6.27
N LEU A 117 -3.98 4.61 4.94
CA LEU A 117 -5.11 3.95 4.27
C LEU A 117 -5.06 2.43 4.43
N ILE A 118 -3.87 1.83 4.33
CA ILE A 118 -3.68 0.39 4.56
C ILE A 118 -4.08 0.03 6.00
N GLU A 119 -3.60 0.79 6.99
CA GLU A 119 -3.94 0.59 8.41
C GLU A 119 -5.45 0.72 8.66
N LYS A 120 -6.09 1.75 8.10
CA LYS A 120 -7.56 1.91 8.19
C LYS A 120 -8.26 0.69 7.58
N THR A 121 -7.83 0.23 6.42
CA THR A 121 -8.47 -0.90 5.72
C THR A 121 -8.32 -2.20 6.49
N LEU A 122 -7.14 -2.44 7.07
CA LEU A 122 -6.89 -3.58 7.98
C LEU A 122 -7.79 -3.51 9.21
N SER A 123 -7.98 -2.32 9.80
CA SER A 123 -8.90 -2.11 10.91
C SER A 123 -10.35 -2.39 10.50
N ASP A 124 -10.78 -1.91 9.34
CA ASP A 124 -12.14 -2.13 8.82
C ASP A 124 -12.42 -3.63 8.64
N ILE A 125 -11.47 -4.39 8.07
CA ILE A 125 -11.58 -5.86 7.97
C ILE A 125 -11.69 -6.48 9.36
N ASN A 126 -10.83 -6.09 10.31
CA ASN A 126 -10.85 -6.64 11.65
C ASN A 126 -12.20 -6.42 12.36
N VAL A 127 -12.79 -5.23 12.22
CA VAL A 127 -14.07 -4.88 12.86
C VAL A 127 -15.26 -5.57 12.17
N PHE A 128 -15.26 -5.63 10.84
CA PHE A 128 -16.44 -5.99 10.05
C PHE A 128 -16.36 -7.36 9.36
N HIS A 129 -15.37 -8.21 9.68
CA HIS A 129 -15.23 -9.54 9.06
C HIS A 129 -16.39 -10.51 9.36
N LYS A 130 -17.18 -10.27 10.41
CA LYS A 130 -18.32 -11.11 10.78
C LYS A 130 -19.50 -10.87 9.84
N ASP A 131 -20.22 -11.92 9.51
CA ASP A 131 -21.27 -11.91 8.47
C ASP A 131 -22.33 -10.84 8.68
N GLU A 132 -22.74 -10.61 9.94
CA GLU A 132 -23.72 -9.60 10.36
C GLU A 132 -23.35 -8.17 9.91
N ASN A 133 -22.06 -7.84 9.88
CA ASN A 133 -21.55 -6.50 9.56
C ASN A 133 -20.76 -6.44 8.24
N SER A 134 -20.61 -7.58 7.56
CA SER A 134 -19.85 -7.70 6.30
C SER A 134 -20.34 -6.74 5.21
N HIS A 135 -21.62 -6.36 5.23
CA HIS A 135 -22.17 -5.41 4.27
C HIS A 135 -21.58 -3.99 4.41
N LEU A 136 -21.18 -3.59 5.61
CA LEU A 136 -20.51 -2.31 5.88
C LEU A 136 -19.08 -2.32 5.34
N LEU A 137 -18.42 -3.48 5.45
CA LEU A 137 -17.05 -3.68 4.98
C LEU A 137 -16.89 -3.38 3.48
N TRP A 138 -17.90 -3.71 2.65
CA TRP A 138 -17.79 -3.54 1.20
C TRP A 138 -17.71 -2.08 0.75
N GLY A 139 -18.42 -1.19 1.44
CA GLY A 139 -18.35 0.24 1.17
C GLY A 139 -16.96 0.79 1.49
N GLU A 140 -16.49 0.51 2.71
CA GLU A 140 -15.21 0.97 3.20
C GLU A 140 -14.02 0.41 2.40
N LEU A 141 -14.03 -0.90 2.09
CA LEU A 141 -12.99 -1.52 1.27
C LEU A 141 -12.91 -0.89 -0.12
N SER A 142 -14.05 -0.69 -0.77
CA SER A 142 -14.06 -0.08 -2.11
C SER A 142 -13.54 1.36 -2.08
N GLU A 143 -13.97 2.15 -1.10
CA GLU A 143 -13.54 3.54 -0.96
C GLU A 143 -12.04 3.65 -0.65
N ASN A 144 -11.58 2.88 0.34
CA ASN A 144 -10.16 2.89 0.73
C ASN A 144 -9.27 2.39 -0.41
N MET A 145 -9.67 1.33 -1.14
CA MET A 145 -8.93 0.82 -2.29
C MET A 145 -8.84 1.83 -3.43
N ALA A 146 -9.93 2.55 -3.72
CA ALA A 146 -9.90 3.61 -4.73
C ALA A 146 -8.96 4.77 -4.33
N LYS A 147 -8.96 5.17 -3.05
CA LYS A 147 -8.02 6.16 -2.52
C LYS A 147 -6.58 5.66 -2.58
N LEU A 148 -6.34 4.39 -2.24
CA LEU A 148 -5.01 3.77 -2.28
C LEU A 148 -4.49 3.72 -3.70
N LYS A 149 -5.32 3.32 -4.68
CA LYS A 149 -4.95 3.37 -6.10
C LYS A 149 -4.56 4.78 -6.54
N LYS A 150 -5.35 5.80 -6.17
CA LYS A 150 -5.04 7.20 -6.49
C LYS A 150 -3.69 7.65 -5.89
N ASN A 151 -3.35 7.15 -4.70
CA ASN A 151 -2.04 7.42 -4.10
C ASN A 151 -0.92 6.73 -4.89
N VAL A 152 -1.09 5.46 -5.26
CA VAL A 152 -0.12 4.71 -6.07
C VAL A 152 0.07 5.34 -7.45
N ASP A 153 -1.00 5.78 -8.11
CA ASP A 153 -0.92 6.48 -9.40
C ASP A 153 -0.05 7.75 -9.28
N LYS A 154 -0.22 8.53 -8.21
CA LYS A 154 0.62 9.70 -7.91
C LYS A 154 2.06 9.34 -7.56
N GLN A 155 2.29 8.22 -6.87
CA GLN A 155 3.65 7.73 -6.63
C GLN A 155 4.32 7.43 -7.95
N ASN A 156 3.67 6.66 -8.82
CA ASN A 156 4.17 6.31 -10.15
C ASN A 156 4.46 7.57 -10.99
N GLU A 157 3.62 8.61 -10.92
CA GLU A 157 3.87 9.89 -11.60
C GLU A 157 5.16 10.57 -11.11
N ILE A 158 5.37 10.63 -9.78
CA ILE A 158 6.58 11.22 -9.20
C ILE A 158 7.82 10.39 -9.56
N LEU A 159 7.70 9.07 -9.47
CA LEU A 159 8.75 8.12 -9.82
C LEU A 159 9.15 8.26 -11.29
N GLY A 160 8.17 8.31 -12.21
CA GLY A 160 8.40 8.39 -13.66
C GLY A 160 9.33 9.53 -14.07
N LYS A 161 9.24 10.70 -13.42
CA LYS A 161 10.10 11.87 -13.69
C LYS A 161 11.61 11.58 -13.63
N TYR A 162 12.02 10.56 -12.88
CA TYR A 162 13.42 10.22 -12.65
C TYR A 162 13.91 9.01 -13.45
N TYR A 163 13.01 8.35 -14.19
CA TYR A 163 13.27 7.12 -14.95
C TYR A 163 12.90 7.21 -16.45
N ASP A 164 12.56 8.41 -16.93
CA ASP A 164 12.47 8.76 -18.37
C ASP A 164 13.86 8.99 -19.00
#